data_AF-A0A9P6CTZ8-F1
#
_entry.id   AF-A0A9P6CTZ8-F1
#
_cell.length_a   1.000
_cell.length_b   1.000
_cell.length_c   1.000
_cell.angle_alpha   90.00
_cell.angle_beta   90.00
_cell.angle_gamma   90.00
#
_symmetry.space_group_name_H-M   'P 1'
#
loop_
_entity.id
_entity.type
_entity.pdbx_description
1 polymer ?
#
loop_
_entity_poly.entity_id
_entity_poly.type
_entity_poly.pdbx_seq_one_letter_code
_entity_poly.pdbx_strand_id
1 'polypeptide(L)'
;LPKQQDEQGAARRKAEKEAIDIAVNDWASYTMAKAAELGAKFDKKPRYFLDRFFLGGQKLIYKQNVTNPFNAFKSIKAAHLRSEGEKEDAIQIQEHYKDEYNGLT
;
A
#
# COMPACT_ATOMS: atom_id res chain seq x y z
N LEU A 1 -39.77 14.39 -13.75
CA LEU A 1 -39.60 13.03 -13.18
C LEU A 1 -38.25 12.34 -13.48
N PRO A 2 -37.44 12.66 -14.53
CA PRO A 2 -36.14 11.98 -14.72
C PRO A 2 -35.00 12.46 -13.80
N LYS A 3 -34.93 13.77 -13.45
CA LYS A 3 -33.86 14.31 -12.57
C LYS A 3 -33.75 13.66 -11.19
N GLN A 4 -34.87 13.22 -10.61
CA GLN A 4 -34.89 12.61 -9.27
C GLN A 4 -34.30 11.19 -9.25
N GLN A 5 -34.37 10.44 -10.37
CA GLN A 5 -33.78 9.10 -10.47
C GLN A 5 -32.25 9.16 -10.63
N ASP A 6 -31.74 10.17 -11.35
CA ASP A 6 -30.30 10.39 -11.51
C ASP A 6 -29.63 10.83 -10.20
N GLU A 7 -30.28 11.70 -9.42
CA GLU A 7 -29.80 12.16 -8.12
C GLU A 7 -29.78 11.05 -7.07
N GLN A 8 -30.80 10.20 -7.02
CA GLN A 8 -30.83 9.02 -6.14
C GLN A 8 -29.75 8.00 -6.51
N GLY A 9 -29.51 7.78 -7.82
CA GLY A 9 -28.43 6.93 -8.30
C GLY A 9 -27.04 7.47 -7.94
N ALA A 10 -26.83 8.79 -8.04
CA ALA A 10 -25.58 9.43 -7.65
C ALA A 10 -25.34 9.36 -6.13
N ALA A 11 -26.38 9.61 -5.32
CA ALA A 11 -26.30 9.50 -3.87
C ALA A 11 -25.97 8.07 -3.42
N ARG A 12 -26.59 7.06 -4.05
CA ARG A 12 -26.32 5.65 -3.74
C ARG A 12 -24.88 5.25 -4.08
N ARG A 13 -24.36 5.65 -5.24
CA ARG A 13 -22.96 5.40 -5.63
C ARG A 13 -21.97 6.08 -4.67
N LYS A 14 -22.31 7.30 -4.21
CA LYS A 14 -21.49 8.02 -3.23
C LYS A 14 -21.46 7.28 -1.88
N ALA A 15 -22.62 6.88 -1.37
CA ALA A 15 -22.72 6.13 -0.12
C ALA A 15 -22.01 4.77 -0.20
N GLU A 16 -22.12 4.07 -1.33
CA GLU A 16 -21.41 2.81 -1.57
C GLU A 16 -19.89 3.02 -1.58
N LYS A 17 -19.40 4.06 -2.26
CA LYS A 17 -17.98 4.41 -2.25
C LYS A 17 -17.49 4.73 -0.83
N GLU A 18 -18.23 5.53 -0.07
CA GLU A 18 -17.89 5.86 1.32
C GLU A 18 -17.84 4.61 2.20
N ALA A 19 -18.80 3.70 2.04
CA ALA A 19 -18.80 2.43 2.78
C ALA A 19 -17.60 1.54 2.42
N ILE A 20 -17.21 1.49 1.15
CA ILE A 20 -16.00 0.78 0.70
C ILE A 20 -14.75 1.42 1.31
N ASP A 21 -14.64 2.75 1.25
CA ASP A 21 -13.48 3.48 1.78
C ASP A 21 -13.34 3.26 3.30
N ILE A 22 -14.45 3.25 4.05
CA ILE A 22 -14.47 2.88 5.47
C ILE A 22 -13.98 1.45 5.68
N ALA A 23 -14.53 0.48 4.95
CA ALA A 23 -14.14 -0.92 5.09
C ALA A 23 -12.66 -1.15 4.77
N VAL A 24 -12.12 -0.45 3.77
CA VAL A 24 -10.69 -0.50 3.41
C VAL A 24 -9.83 0.09 4.53
N ASN A 25 -10.24 1.22 5.12
CA ASN A 25 -9.52 1.85 6.24
C ASN A 25 -9.53 0.98 7.51
N ASP A 26 -10.65 0.33 7.81
CA ASP A 26 -10.76 -0.61 8.92
C ASP A 26 -9.85 -1.81 8.72
N TRP A 27 -9.83 -2.37 7.51
CA TRP A 27 -8.95 -3.48 7.17
C TRP A 27 -7.46 -3.10 7.25
N ALA A 28 -7.10 -1.89 6.78
CA ALA A 28 -5.75 -1.35 6.90
C ALA A 28 -5.34 -1.21 8.37
N SER A 29 -6.21 -0.64 9.21
CA SER A 29 -5.98 -0.45 10.65
C SER A 29 -5.78 -1.79 11.36
N TYR A 30 -6.64 -2.78 11.08
CA TYR A 30 -6.49 -4.13 11.60
C TYR A 30 -5.14 -4.76 11.19
N THR A 31 -4.73 -4.58 9.94
CA THR A 31 -3.49 -5.15 9.41
C THR A 31 -2.26 -4.53 10.08
N MET A 32 -2.27 -3.20 10.30
CA MET A 32 -1.21 -2.51 11.04
C MET A 32 -1.14 -2.95 12.51
N ALA A 33 -2.29 -3.09 13.18
CA ALA A 33 -2.35 -3.60 14.55
C ALA A 33 -1.80 -5.02 14.65
N LYS A 34 -2.13 -5.89 13.69
CA LYS A 34 -1.60 -7.26 13.66
C LYS A 34 -0.10 -7.30 13.44
N ALA A 35 0.43 -6.43 12.59
CA ALA A 35 1.87 -6.31 12.39
C ALA A 35 2.58 -5.84 13.68
N ALA A 36 1.95 -4.96 14.46
CA ALA A 36 2.48 -4.53 15.76
C ALA A 36 2.53 -5.67 16.78
N GLU A 37 1.44 -6.46 16.89
CA GLU A 37 1.37 -7.65 17.74
C GLU A 37 2.46 -8.67 17.37
N LEU A 38 2.63 -8.96 16.07
CA LEU A 38 3.67 -9.87 15.59
C LEU A 38 5.08 -9.31 15.85
N GLY A 39 5.25 -8.00 15.71
CA GLY A 39 6.49 -7.30 16.05
C GLY A 39 6.90 -7.56 17.49
N ALA A 40 5.98 -7.35 18.43
CA ALA A 40 6.20 -7.63 19.85
C ALA A 40 6.47 -9.12 20.11
N LYS A 41 5.72 -10.02 19.45
CA LYS A 41 5.83 -11.47 19.64
C LYS A 41 7.19 -12.04 19.20
N PHE A 42 7.77 -11.50 18.13
CA PHE A 42 8.97 -12.07 17.48
C PHE A 42 10.21 -11.21 17.61
N ASP A 43 10.16 -10.13 18.40
CA ASP A 43 11.22 -9.13 18.52
C ASP A 43 11.68 -8.62 17.15
N LYS A 44 10.72 -8.09 16.40
CA LYS A 44 10.91 -7.48 15.08
C LYS A 44 10.11 -6.18 14.98
N LYS A 45 10.53 -5.31 14.06
CA LYS A 45 9.76 -4.10 13.74
C LYS A 45 8.46 -4.50 13.00
N PRO A 46 7.31 -3.84 13.26
CA PRO A 46 6.05 -4.12 12.56
C PRO A 46 6.19 -4.06 11.03
N ARG A 47 7.04 -3.14 10.55
CA ARG A 47 7.36 -2.97 9.12
C ARG A 47 7.83 -4.26 8.44
N TYR A 48 8.60 -5.10 9.13
CA TYR A 48 9.06 -6.39 8.62
C TYR A 48 7.89 -7.29 8.19
N PHE A 49 6.82 -7.34 8.99
CA PHE A 49 5.63 -8.12 8.67
C PHE A 49 4.78 -7.49 7.59
N LEU A 50 4.64 -6.16 7.59
CA LEU A 50 3.90 -5.43 6.56
C LEU A 50 4.52 -5.62 5.18
N ASP A 51 5.84 -5.45 5.06
CA ASP A 51 6.54 -5.66 3.78
C ASP A 51 6.32 -7.08 3.27
N ARG A 52 6.41 -8.09 4.16
CA ARG A 52 6.20 -9.49 3.77
C ARG A 52 4.75 -9.81 3.41
N PHE A 53 3.80 -9.17 4.08
CA PHE A 53 2.37 -9.29 3.80
C PHE A 53 2.02 -8.69 2.43
N PHE A 54 2.43 -7.45 2.15
CA PHE A 54 2.14 -6.80 0.87
C PHE A 54 2.88 -7.45 -0.30
N LEU A 55 4.16 -7.80 -0.14
CA LEU A 55 4.92 -8.53 -1.16
C LEU A 55 4.35 -9.93 -1.40
N GLY A 56 3.90 -10.62 -0.35
CA GLY A 56 3.20 -11.90 -0.45
C GLY A 56 1.86 -11.76 -1.17
N GLY A 57 1.09 -10.72 -0.84
CA GLY A 57 -0.18 -10.39 -1.50
C GLY A 57 -0.01 -10.10 -2.99
N GLN A 58 1.05 -9.39 -3.37
CA GLN A 58 1.37 -9.14 -4.77
C GLN A 58 1.63 -10.44 -5.55
N LYS A 59 2.30 -11.43 -4.93
CA LYS A 59 2.49 -12.78 -5.53
C LYS A 59 1.19 -13.58 -5.66
N LEU A 60 0.23 -13.36 -4.75
CA LEU A 60 -1.07 -14.03 -4.79
C LEU A 60 -2.01 -13.43 -5.84
N ILE A 61 -1.98 -12.11 -6.01
CA ILE A 61 -2.83 -11.38 -6.96
C ILE A 61 -2.27 -11.48 -8.39
N TYR A 62 -0.95 -11.35 -8.55
CA TYR A 62 -0.28 -11.41 -9.84
C TYR A 62 0.58 -12.67 -9.91
N LYS A 63 0.06 -13.73 -10.54
CA LYS A 63 0.78 -15.02 -10.75
C LYS A 63 2.12 -14.87 -11.49
N GLN A 64 2.39 -13.72 -12.10
CA GLN A 64 3.67 -13.40 -12.74
C GLN A 64 4.11 -11.97 -12.40
N ASN A 65 5.05 -11.86 -11.47
CA ASN A 65 6.42 -11.38 -11.71
C ASN A 65 7.05 -11.17 -10.34
N VAL A 66 8.06 -11.99 -10.04
CA VAL A 66 8.93 -11.81 -8.88
C VAL A 66 9.62 -10.45 -9.04
N THR A 67 9.00 -9.40 -8.54
CA THR A 67 9.70 -8.15 -8.28
C THR A 67 10.59 -8.46 -7.08
N ASN A 68 11.90 -8.59 -7.33
CA ASN A 68 12.90 -8.64 -6.27
C ASN A 68 12.53 -7.58 -5.20
N PRO A 69 12.62 -7.88 -3.90
CA PRO A 69 12.33 -6.92 -2.82
C PRO A 69 12.89 -5.51 -3.05
N PHE A 70 14.07 -5.40 -3.67
CA PHE A 70 14.62 -4.10 -4.05
C PHE A 70 13.80 -3.37 -5.12
N ASN A 71 13.33 -4.04 -6.16
CA ASN A 71 12.45 -3.44 -7.17
C ASN A 71 11.09 -3.05 -6.60
N ALA A 72 10.58 -3.82 -5.65
CA ALA A 72 9.36 -3.46 -4.95
C ALA A 72 9.55 -2.22 -4.05
N PHE A 73 10.67 -2.16 -3.32
CA PHE A 73 11.07 -0.96 -2.58
C PHE A 73 11.14 0.27 -3.50
N LYS A 74 11.82 0.16 -4.65
CA LYS A 74 11.90 1.28 -5.62
C LYS A 74 10.53 1.71 -6.12
N SER A 75 9.63 0.78 -6.41
CA SER A 75 8.26 1.08 -6.84
C SER A 75 7.46 1.82 -5.76
N ILE A 76 7.54 1.35 -4.51
CA ILE A 76 6.87 1.98 -3.36
C ILE A 76 7.46 3.38 -3.09
N LYS A 77 8.80 3.51 -3.10
CA LYS A 77 9.48 4.80 -2.91
C LYS A 77 9.13 5.79 -4.02
N ALA A 78 9.06 5.34 -5.27
CA ALA A 78 8.61 6.17 -6.40
C ALA A 78 7.16 6.65 -6.24
N ALA A 79 6.28 5.83 -5.67
CA ALA A 79 4.90 6.23 -5.39
C ALA A 79 4.83 7.26 -4.25
N HIS A 80 5.65 7.09 -3.21
CA HIS A 80 5.75 8.02 -2.09
C HIS A 80 6.31 9.38 -2.52
N LEU A 81 7.44 9.41 -3.25
CA LEU A 81 8.03 10.64 -3.79
C LEU A 81 7.03 11.40 -4.67
N ARG A 82 6.29 10.68 -5.53
CA ARG A 82 5.22 11.29 -6.35
C ARG A 82 4.10 11.89 -5.51
N SER A 83 3.76 11.30 -4.36
CA SER A 83 2.77 11.87 -3.44
C SER A 83 3.26 13.15 -2.74
N GLU A 84 4.57 13.32 -2.64
CA GLU A 84 5.23 14.51 -2.08
C GLU A 84 5.56 15.58 -3.15
N GLY A 85 5.21 15.31 -4.41
CA GLY A 85 5.45 16.21 -5.55
C GLY A 85 6.77 15.97 -6.29
N GLU A 86 7.57 15.03 -5.83
CA GLU A 86 8.85 14.66 -6.43
C GLU A 86 8.66 13.70 -7.62
N LYS A 87 9.48 13.89 -8.66
CA LYS A 87 9.41 13.10 -9.90
C LYS A 87 10.73 12.37 -10.16
N GLU A 88 11.18 11.60 -9.17
CA GLU A 88 12.31 10.71 -9.37
C GLU A 88 11.91 9.44 -10.14
N ASP A 89 12.76 9.01 -11.06
CA ASP A 89 12.65 7.74 -11.75
C ASP A 89 13.34 6.58 -10.99
N ALA A 90 13.17 5.36 -11.48
CA ALA A 90 13.67 4.17 -10.80
C ALA A 90 15.22 4.04 -10.76
N ILE A 91 15.94 4.80 -11.58
CA ILE A 91 17.42 4.85 -11.56
C ILE A 91 17.86 5.83 -10.48
N GLN A 92 17.25 7.01 -10.43
CA GLN A 92 17.51 8.01 -9.39
C GLN A 92 17.20 7.46 -7.99
N ILE A 93 16.09 6.74 -7.85
CA ILE A 93 15.72 6.11 -6.58
C ILE A 93 16.73 5.04 -6.15
N GLN A 94 17.31 4.32 -7.10
CA GLN A 94 18.37 3.36 -6.81
C GLN A 94 19.64 4.05 -6.32
N GLU A 95 20.01 5.19 -6.89
CA GLU A 95 21.22 5.92 -6.49
C GLU A 95 21.04 6.59 -5.12
N HIS A 96 19.89 7.23 -4.88
CA HIS A 96 19.65 8.02 -3.68
C HIS A 96 19.21 7.18 -2.47
N TYR A 97 18.52 6.05 -2.69
CA TYR A 97 17.85 5.31 -1.61
C TYR A 97 18.30 3.85 -1.48
N LYS A 98 19.39 3.44 -2.13
CA LYS A 98 19.98 2.11 -1.91
C LYS A 98 20.43 1.90 -0.47
N ASP A 99 21.01 2.90 0.16
CA ASP A 99 21.45 2.80 1.55
C ASP A 99 20.27 2.75 2.53
N GLU A 100 19.17 3.44 2.23
CA GLU A 100 17.90 3.30 2.97
C GLU A 100 17.38 1.87 2.88
N TYR A 101 17.38 1.27 1.69
CA TYR A 101 17.01 -0.14 1.54
C TYR A 101 17.94 -1.08 2.32
N ASN A 102 19.26 -0.88 2.23
CA ASN A 102 20.23 -1.70 2.96
C ASN A 102 20.05 -1.61 4.47
N GLY A 103 19.56 -0.48 5.01
CA GLY A 103 19.25 -0.32 6.43
C GLY A 103 17.92 -0.93 6.88
N LEU A 104 17.07 -1.37 5.96
CA LEU A 104 15.80 -2.07 6.23
C LEU A 104 15.94 -3.60 6.29
N THR A 105 17.03 -4.14 5.72
CA THR A 105 17.35 -5.58 5.65
C THR A 105 18.47 -5.96 6.60
#